data_AF-A0A497A8I6-F1
#
_entry.id   AF-A0A497A8I6-F1
#
_cell.length_a   1.000
_cell.length_b   1.000
_cell.length_c   1.000
_cell.angle_alpha   90.00
_cell.angle_beta   90.00
_cell.angle_gamma   90.00
#
_symmetry.space_group_name_H-M   'P 1'
#
loop_
_entity.id
_entity.type
_entity.pdbx_description
1 polymer ?
#
loop_
_entity_poly.entity_id
_entity_poly.type
_entity_poly.pdbx_seq_one_letter_code
_entity_poly.pdbx_strand_id
1 'polypeptide(L)'
;MMTGKSVAQHVKDANEARRLLDEAWARAKKVYQEAKEQADIVYKEAKELAVDKEAKKRADEAHKEALKEAGKLRDAITNEAQAVFSDFWKQKDIDSQKAIAESKERIEQAKLAHKEAKEQADKVHREAKAQAVDKEASKAADQARKDALKQAKKDYDEAVGKEQ
;
A
#
# COMPACT_ATOMS: atom_id res chain seq x y z
N MET A 1 -0.20 9.35 -16.58
CA MET A 1 -0.13 7.88 -16.64
C MET A 1 -0.04 7.37 -15.21
N MET A 2 -1.11 6.78 -14.66
CA MET A 2 -1.02 6.07 -13.38
C MET A 2 -0.53 4.65 -13.69
N THR A 3 0.76 4.41 -13.51
CA THR A 3 1.34 3.07 -13.57
C THR A 3 0.91 2.33 -12.30
N GLY A 4 -0.32 1.80 -12.29
CA GLY A 4 -0.75 0.85 -11.27
C GLY A 4 0.20 -0.34 -11.30
N LYS A 5 0.93 -0.55 -10.22
CA LYS A 5 1.75 -1.75 -10.05
C LYS A 5 0.84 -2.96 -10.23
N SER A 6 1.28 -3.96 -11.00
CA SER A 6 0.50 -5.18 -11.17
C SER A 6 0.32 -5.88 -9.82
N VAL A 7 -0.73 -6.70 -9.69
CA VAL A 7 -0.92 -7.55 -8.50
C VAL A 7 0.33 -8.36 -8.19
N ALA A 8 1.01 -8.87 -9.22
CA ALA A 8 2.28 -9.57 -9.08
C ALA A 8 3.40 -8.69 -8.49
N GLN A 9 3.48 -7.42 -8.88
CA GLN A 9 4.44 -6.48 -8.30
C GLN A 9 4.10 -6.17 -6.84
N HIS A 10 2.83 -6.01 -6.49
CA HIS A 10 2.41 -5.80 -5.09
C HIS A 10 2.74 -6.97 -4.16
N VAL A 11 2.67 -8.21 -4.66
CA VAL A 11 3.07 -9.41 -3.92
C VAL A 11 4.59 -9.45 -3.76
N LYS A 12 5.36 -9.12 -4.82
CA LYS A 12 6.82 -9.04 -4.75
C LYS A 12 7.29 -8.02 -3.71
N ASP A 13 6.76 -6.80 -3.77
CA ASP A 13 7.12 -5.71 -2.84
C ASP A 13 6.82 -6.12 -1.38
N ALA A 14 5.69 -6.79 -1.12
CA ALA A 14 5.32 -7.25 0.22
C ALA A 14 6.25 -8.37 0.73
N ASN A 15 6.59 -9.33 -0.13
CA ASN A 15 7.52 -10.41 0.20
C ASN A 15 8.92 -9.85 0.47
N GLU A 16 9.36 -8.86 -0.31
CA GLU A 16 10.65 -8.20 -0.12
C GLU A 16 10.69 -7.43 1.21
N ALA A 17 9.67 -6.63 1.52
CA ALA A 17 9.56 -5.94 2.81
C ALA A 17 9.61 -6.93 3.99
N ARG A 18 8.94 -8.08 3.86
CA ARG A 18 8.96 -9.12 4.89
C ARG A 18 10.35 -9.75 5.05
N ARG A 19 10.99 -10.09 3.93
CA ARG A 19 12.36 -10.66 3.93
C ARG A 19 13.35 -9.70 4.61
N LEU A 20 13.28 -8.40 4.30
CA LEU A 20 14.16 -7.40 4.90
C LEU A 20 13.97 -7.27 6.41
N LEU A 21 12.72 -7.36 6.90
CA LEU A 21 12.43 -7.38 8.34
C LEU A 21 13.06 -8.61 9.02
N ASP A 22 12.83 -9.80 8.44
CA ASP A 22 13.36 -11.05 8.98
C ASP A 22 14.91 -11.05 8.98
N GLU A 23 15.54 -10.50 7.94
CA GLU A 23 16.99 -10.31 7.88
C GLU A 23 17.51 -9.34 8.94
N ALA A 24 16.80 -8.23 9.19
CA ALA A 24 17.19 -7.28 10.22
C ALA A 24 17.13 -7.91 11.62
N TRP A 25 16.10 -8.73 11.90
CA TRP A 25 16.01 -9.47 13.16
C TRP A 25 17.12 -10.49 13.32
N ALA A 26 17.47 -11.21 12.25
CA ALA A 26 18.60 -12.13 12.25
C ALA A 26 19.92 -11.40 12.55
N ARG A 27 20.15 -10.23 11.93
CA ARG A 27 21.32 -9.38 12.20
C ARG A 27 21.34 -8.86 13.64
N ALA A 28 20.22 -8.35 14.14
CA ALA A 28 20.11 -7.88 15.52
C ALA A 28 20.44 -8.98 16.53
N LYS A 29 19.91 -10.19 16.31
CA LYS A 29 20.22 -11.37 17.13
C LYS A 29 21.70 -11.73 17.09
N LYS A 30 22.29 -11.77 15.89
CA LYS A 30 23.71 -12.09 15.71
C LYS A 30 24.61 -11.07 16.43
N VAL A 31 24.38 -9.77 16.23
CA VAL A 31 25.14 -8.70 16.88
C VAL A 31 25.04 -8.79 18.40
N TYR A 32 23.85 -9.08 18.94
CA TYR A 32 23.68 -9.28 20.38
C TYR A 32 24.48 -10.47 20.90
N GLN A 33 24.47 -11.59 20.18
CA GLN A 33 25.22 -12.79 20.56
C GLN A 33 26.73 -12.52 20.56
N GLU A 34 27.26 -11.91 19.50
CA GLU A 34 28.68 -11.58 19.39
C GLU A 34 29.12 -10.60 20.49
N ALA A 35 28.34 -9.55 20.75
CA ALA A 35 28.63 -8.59 21.82
C ALA A 35 28.57 -9.22 23.21
N LYS A 36 27.61 -10.13 23.44
CA LYS A 36 27.51 -10.89 24.68
C LYS A 36 28.72 -11.80 24.88
N GLU A 37 29.14 -12.54 23.86
CA GLU A 37 30.30 -13.42 23.94
C GLU A 37 31.58 -12.64 24.26
N GLN A 38 31.77 -11.48 23.63
CA GLN A 38 32.89 -10.59 23.95
C GLN A 38 32.82 -10.08 25.39
N ALA A 39 31.64 -9.65 25.86
CA ALA A 39 31.46 -9.22 27.24
C ALA A 39 31.75 -10.36 28.24
N ASP A 40 31.31 -11.59 27.94
CA ASP A 40 31.54 -12.78 28.77
C ASP A 40 33.03 -13.14 28.85
N ILE A 41 33.79 -12.99 27.75
CA ILE A 41 35.25 -13.22 27.72
C ILE A 41 35.96 -12.19 28.62
N VAL A 42 35.72 -10.90 28.39
CA VAL A 42 36.35 -9.81 29.16
C VAL A 42 36.00 -9.92 30.65
N TYR A 43 34.76 -10.28 30.97
CA TYR A 43 34.32 -10.47 32.35
C TYR A 43 35.07 -11.61 33.06
N LYS A 44 35.26 -12.75 32.39
CA LYS A 44 36.01 -13.88 32.94
C LYS A 44 37.46 -13.49 33.24
N GLU A 45 38.14 -12.86 32.27
CA GLU A 45 39.52 -12.37 32.45
C GLU A 45 39.62 -11.34 33.59
N ALA A 46 38.70 -10.38 33.66
CA ALA A 46 38.66 -9.39 34.73
C ALA A 46 38.42 -10.01 36.11
N LYS A 47 37.59 -11.06 36.21
CA LYS A 47 37.34 -11.81 37.45
C LYS A 47 38.55 -12.60 37.92
N GLU A 48 39.32 -13.16 37.00
CA GLU A 48 40.55 -13.89 37.31
C GLU A 48 41.65 -12.94 37.81
N LEU A 49 41.76 -11.75 37.23
CA LEU A 49 42.74 -10.73 37.64
C LEU A 49 42.35 -9.99 38.93
N ALA A 50 41.08 -10.01 39.32
CA ALA A 50 40.59 -9.29 40.49
C ALA A 50 41.02 -9.96 41.81
N VAL A 51 42.01 -9.37 42.48
CA VAL A 51 42.59 -9.87 43.74
C VAL A 51 41.73 -9.59 44.98
N ASP A 52 40.86 -8.57 44.91
CA ASP A 52 40.01 -8.16 46.03
C ASP A 52 38.51 -8.15 45.67
N LYS A 53 37.68 -7.99 46.70
CA LYS A 53 36.22 -8.03 46.58
C LYS A 53 35.64 -6.84 45.80
N GLU A 54 36.26 -5.66 45.87
CA GLU A 54 35.81 -4.49 45.12
C GLU A 54 36.11 -4.63 43.64
N ALA A 55 37.30 -5.10 43.28
CA ALA A 55 37.67 -5.38 41.90
C ALA A 55 36.71 -6.40 41.24
N LYS A 56 36.33 -7.46 41.98
CA LYS A 56 35.33 -8.45 41.51
C LYS A 56 33.96 -7.82 41.27
N LYS A 57 33.51 -6.92 42.17
CA LYS A 57 32.25 -6.19 42.00
C LYS A 57 32.28 -5.27 40.77
N ARG A 58 33.38 -4.55 40.54
CA ARG A 58 33.52 -3.70 39.36
C ARG A 58 33.46 -4.51 38.06
N ALA A 59 34.05 -5.71 38.04
CA ALA A 59 33.91 -6.62 36.91
C ALA A 59 32.45 -7.06 36.69
N ASP A 60 31.73 -7.40 37.76
CA ASP A 60 30.30 -7.76 37.69
C ASP A 60 29.43 -6.59 37.14
N GLU A 61 29.68 -5.37 37.63
CA GLU A 61 28.96 -4.18 37.19
C GLU A 61 29.25 -3.81 35.72
N ALA A 62 30.53 -3.86 35.32
CA ALA A 62 30.94 -3.59 33.94
C ALA A 62 30.35 -4.62 32.96
N HIS A 63 30.34 -5.90 33.33
CA HIS A 63 29.70 -6.95 32.53
C HIS A 63 28.20 -6.71 32.37
N LYS A 64 27.51 -6.38 33.46
CA LYS A 64 26.08 -6.08 33.43
C LYS A 64 25.75 -4.90 32.53
N GLU A 65 26.52 -3.81 32.60
CA GLU A 65 26.32 -2.66 31.72
C GLU A 65 26.65 -2.99 30.26
N ALA A 66 27.69 -3.78 29.98
CA ALA A 66 28.00 -4.24 28.63
C ALA A 66 26.85 -5.06 28.01
N LEU A 67 26.25 -5.99 28.77
CA LEU A 67 25.09 -6.76 28.31
C LEU A 67 23.86 -5.89 28.05
N LYS A 68 23.68 -4.84 28.85
CA LYS A 68 22.59 -3.86 28.69
C LYS A 68 22.78 -3.00 27.44
N GLU A 69 23.99 -2.54 27.16
CA GLU A 69 24.31 -1.82 25.92
C GLU A 69 24.16 -2.71 24.68
N ALA A 70 24.61 -3.97 24.74
CA ALA A 70 24.36 -4.95 23.68
C ALA A 70 22.86 -5.15 23.43
N GLY A 71 22.06 -5.22 24.51
CA GLY A 71 20.60 -5.30 24.43
C GLY A 71 19.98 -4.08 23.76
N LYS A 72 20.41 -2.87 24.13
CA LYS A 72 19.96 -1.63 23.50
C LYS A 72 20.26 -1.60 22.00
N LEU A 73 21.43 -2.06 21.58
CA LEU A 73 21.80 -2.10 20.16
C LEU A 73 20.89 -3.05 19.38
N ARG A 74 20.64 -4.25 19.91
CA ARG A 74 19.67 -5.20 19.33
C ARG A 74 18.30 -4.58 19.19
N ASP A 75 17.81 -3.93 20.24
CA ASP A 75 16.49 -3.34 20.29
C ASP A 75 16.39 -2.16 19.31
N ALA A 76 17.44 -1.33 19.18
CA ALA A 76 17.50 -0.26 18.19
C ALA A 76 17.37 -0.79 16.75
N ILE A 77 18.14 -1.83 16.39
CA ILE A 77 18.05 -2.45 15.05
C ILE A 77 16.65 -3.03 14.81
N THR A 78 16.09 -3.70 15.82
CA THR A 78 14.77 -4.34 15.74
C THR A 78 13.66 -3.30 15.56
N ASN A 79 13.71 -2.22 16.35
CA ASN A 79 12.72 -1.15 16.34
C ASN A 79 12.76 -0.38 15.02
N GLU A 80 13.95 -0.05 14.51
CA GLU A 80 14.09 0.63 13.22
C GLU A 80 13.50 -0.23 12.08
N ALA A 81 13.84 -1.52 12.05
CA ALA A 81 13.30 -2.43 11.04
C ALA A 81 11.77 -2.56 11.14
N GLN A 82 11.22 -2.63 12.36
CA GLN A 82 9.77 -2.66 12.57
C GLN A 82 9.09 -1.34 12.16
N ALA A 83 9.70 -0.19 12.43
CA ALA A 83 9.19 1.12 12.05
C ALA A 83 9.09 1.22 10.52
N VAL A 84 10.18 0.93 9.81
CA VAL A 84 10.21 0.93 8.33
C VAL A 84 9.19 -0.04 7.74
N PHE A 85 9.09 -1.26 8.29
CA PHE A 85 8.09 -2.24 7.84
C PHE A 85 6.64 -1.76 8.08
N SER A 86 6.39 -1.12 9.22
CA SER A 86 5.06 -0.59 9.54
C SER A 86 4.68 0.57 8.62
N ASP A 87 5.62 1.47 8.35
CA ASP A 87 5.39 2.61 7.47
C ASP A 87 5.16 2.19 6.01
N PHE A 88 5.82 1.13 5.54
CA PHE A 88 5.52 0.50 4.26
C PHE A 88 4.04 0.10 4.14
N TRP A 89 3.49 -0.57 5.16
CA TRP A 89 2.08 -0.99 5.15
C TRP A 89 1.10 0.16 5.28
N LYS A 90 1.43 1.18 6.08
CA LYS A 90 0.61 2.41 6.15
C LYS A 90 0.54 3.10 4.79
N GLN A 91 1.67 3.25 4.10
CA GLN A 91 1.68 3.85 2.77
C GLN A 91 0.85 3.04 1.77
N LYS A 92 0.97 1.71 1.82
CA LYS A 92 0.19 0.82 0.95
C LYS A 92 -1.32 0.93 1.21
N ASP A 93 -1.73 1.10 2.46
CA ASP A 93 -3.14 1.33 2.81
C ASP A 93 -3.63 2.69 2.26
N ILE A 94 -2.85 3.75 2.45
CA ILE A 94 -3.14 5.09 1.89
C ILE A 94 -3.31 5.02 0.36
N ASP A 95 -2.39 4.36 -0.34
CA ASP A 95 -2.44 4.21 -1.79
C ASP A 95 -3.70 3.44 -2.23
N SER A 96 -4.08 2.41 -1.48
CA SER A 96 -5.29 1.62 -1.74
C SER A 96 -6.56 2.43 -1.53
N GLN A 97 -6.64 3.19 -0.43
CA GLN A 97 -7.76 4.09 -0.16
C GLN A 97 -7.89 5.18 -1.23
N LYS A 98 -6.76 5.75 -1.68
CA LYS A 98 -6.73 6.73 -2.77
C LYS A 98 -7.25 6.13 -4.08
N ALA A 99 -6.79 4.93 -4.45
CA ALA A 99 -7.27 4.24 -5.65
C ALA A 99 -8.80 3.96 -5.59
N ILE A 100 -9.31 3.59 -4.41
CA ILE A 100 -10.74 3.41 -4.19
C ILE A 100 -11.50 4.74 -4.34
N ALA A 101 -10.97 5.83 -3.78
CA ALA A 101 -11.59 7.15 -3.89
C ALA A 101 -11.66 7.62 -5.35
N GLU A 102 -10.56 7.51 -6.09
CA GLU A 102 -10.50 7.84 -7.52
C GLU A 102 -11.44 6.96 -8.35
N SER A 103 -11.55 5.67 -8.04
CA SER A 103 -12.50 4.77 -8.70
C SER A 103 -13.94 5.21 -8.44
N LYS A 104 -14.30 5.57 -7.20
CA LYS A 104 -15.63 6.12 -6.87
C LYS A 104 -15.91 7.41 -7.63
N GLU A 105 -14.96 8.33 -7.69
CA GLU A 105 -15.10 9.58 -8.43
C GLU A 105 -15.35 9.33 -9.91
N ARG A 106 -14.59 8.42 -10.55
CA ARG A 106 -14.81 8.02 -11.95
C ARG A 106 -16.20 7.42 -12.16
N ILE A 107 -16.67 6.57 -11.24
CA ILE A 107 -18.02 6.00 -11.32
C ILE A 107 -19.08 7.11 -11.24
N GLU A 108 -18.94 8.07 -10.33
CA GLU A 108 -19.88 9.20 -10.23
C GLU A 108 -19.85 10.09 -11.47
N GLN A 109 -18.67 10.40 -12.00
CA GLN A 109 -18.53 11.13 -13.27
C GLN A 109 -19.19 10.38 -14.43
N ALA A 110 -19.00 9.05 -14.52
CA ALA A 110 -19.64 8.22 -15.53
C ALA A 110 -21.18 8.21 -15.39
N LYS A 111 -21.70 8.16 -14.16
CA LYS A 111 -23.15 8.25 -13.90
C LYS A 111 -23.72 9.60 -14.38
N LEU A 112 -23.02 10.70 -14.11
CA LEU A 112 -23.42 12.04 -14.53
C LEU A 112 -23.41 12.15 -16.06
N ALA A 113 -22.30 11.76 -16.71
CA ALA A 113 -22.19 11.76 -18.17
C ALA A 113 -23.27 10.89 -18.84
N HIS A 114 -23.54 9.69 -18.31
CA HIS A 114 -24.62 8.83 -18.81
C HIS A 114 -26.00 9.50 -18.69
N LYS A 115 -26.27 10.17 -17.57
CA LYS A 115 -27.52 10.92 -17.37
C LYS A 115 -27.64 12.08 -18.36
N GLU A 116 -26.59 12.88 -18.51
CA GLU A 116 -26.56 14.01 -19.45
C GLU A 116 -26.73 13.55 -20.90
N ALA A 117 -26.03 12.49 -21.31
CA ALA A 117 -26.16 11.90 -22.65
C ALA A 117 -27.59 11.43 -22.93
N LYS A 118 -28.26 10.82 -21.93
CA LYS A 118 -29.67 10.43 -22.04
C LYS A 118 -30.60 11.63 -22.19
N GLU A 119 -30.40 12.68 -21.40
CA GLU A 119 -31.20 13.91 -21.49
C GLU A 119 -31.01 14.61 -22.85
N GLN A 120 -29.78 14.66 -23.36
CA GLN A 120 -29.48 15.20 -24.69
C GLN A 120 -30.12 14.36 -25.79
N ALA A 121 -30.03 13.03 -25.73
CA ALA A 121 -30.66 12.13 -26.69
C ALA A 121 -32.19 12.30 -26.70
N ASP A 122 -32.80 12.45 -25.52
CA ASP A 122 -34.24 12.71 -25.40
C ASP A 122 -34.64 14.09 -25.96
N LYS A 123 -33.81 15.12 -25.75
CA LYS A 123 -34.06 16.46 -26.30
C LYS A 123 -33.97 16.48 -27.83
N VAL A 124 -32.87 15.95 -28.39
CA VAL A 124 -32.66 15.85 -29.85
C VAL A 124 -33.75 15.01 -30.49
N HIS A 125 -34.17 13.91 -29.85
CA HIS A 125 -35.28 13.10 -30.31
C HIS A 125 -36.61 13.87 -30.42
N ARG A 126 -36.95 14.66 -29.40
CA ARG A 126 -38.17 15.48 -29.42
C ARG A 126 -38.12 16.53 -30.53
N GLU A 127 -36.99 17.20 -30.70
CA GLU A 127 -36.78 18.20 -31.76
C GLU A 127 -36.89 17.55 -33.15
N ALA A 128 -36.22 16.42 -33.36
CA ALA A 128 -36.27 15.67 -34.62
C ALA A 128 -37.67 15.13 -34.93
N LYS A 129 -38.42 14.64 -33.92
CA LYS A 129 -39.81 14.21 -34.10
C LYS A 129 -40.75 15.36 -34.45
N ALA A 130 -40.54 16.55 -33.88
CA ALA A 130 -41.33 17.72 -34.20
C ALA A 130 -41.10 18.22 -35.64
N GLN A 131 -39.91 17.99 -36.19
CA GLN A 131 -39.54 18.38 -37.56
C GLN A 131 -39.80 17.28 -38.60
N ALA A 132 -40.20 16.08 -38.18
CA ALA A 132 -40.43 14.97 -39.09
C ALA A 132 -41.66 15.23 -39.98
N VAL A 133 -41.44 15.36 -41.29
CA VAL A 133 -42.49 15.62 -42.29
C VAL A 133 -43.19 14.34 -42.76
N ASP A 134 -42.65 13.17 -42.42
CA ASP A 134 -43.20 11.87 -42.78
C ASP A 134 -42.88 10.78 -41.73
N LYS A 135 -43.39 9.58 -42.00
CA LYS A 135 -43.23 8.41 -41.11
C LYS A 135 -41.81 7.84 -41.12
N GLU A 136 -41.03 8.04 -42.18
CA GLU A 136 -39.65 7.56 -42.27
C GLU A 136 -38.71 8.43 -41.43
N ALA A 137 -38.85 9.75 -41.51
CA ALA A 137 -38.14 10.72 -40.68
C ALA A 137 -38.43 10.50 -39.18
N SER A 138 -39.68 10.20 -38.82
CA SER A 138 -40.06 9.89 -37.44
C SER A 138 -39.38 8.60 -36.92
N LYS A 139 -39.31 7.56 -37.76
CA LYS A 139 -38.59 6.31 -37.44
C LYS A 139 -37.08 6.53 -37.33
N ALA A 140 -36.50 7.37 -38.20
CA ALA A 140 -35.09 7.71 -38.16
C ALA A 140 -34.73 8.42 -36.83
N ALA A 141 -35.58 9.33 -36.36
CA ALA A 141 -35.41 9.95 -35.04
C ALA A 141 -35.47 8.92 -33.90
N ASP A 142 -36.43 8.00 -33.92
CA ASP A 142 -36.55 6.91 -32.92
C ASP A 142 -35.29 6.02 -32.90
N GLN A 143 -34.77 5.67 -34.08
CA GLN A 143 -33.57 4.85 -34.21
C GLN A 143 -32.31 5.59 -33.72
N ALA A 144 -32.14 6.86 -34.09
CA ALA A 144 -31.03 7.69 -33.63
C ALA A 144 -30.99 7.82 -32.10
N ARG A 145 -32.15 8.03 -31.45
CA ARG A 145 -32.25 8.02 -29.99
C ARG A 145 -31.82 6.69 -29.40
N LYS A 146 -32.30 5.57 -29.97
CA LYS A 146 -31.98 4.23 -29.49
C LYS A 146 -30.49 3.95 -29.55
N ASP A 147 -29.83 4.35 -30.63
CA ASP A 147 -28.39 4.14 -30.81
C ASP A 147 -27.56 5.07 -29.91
N ALA A 148 -27.98 6.33 -29.72
CA ALA A 148 -27.36 7.24 -28.74
C ALA A 148 -27.45 6.70 -27.30
N LEU A 149 -28.60 6.13 -26.90
CA LEU A 149 -28.76 5.53 -25.57
C LEU A 149 -27.92 4.25 -25.39
N LYS A 150 -27.75 3.45 -26.44
CA LYS A 150 -26.84 2.29 -26.41
C LYS A 150 -25.39 2.74 -26.24
N GLN A 151 -24.97 3.77 -26.97
CA GLN A 151 -23.60 4.29 -26.88
C GLN A 151 -23.33 4.86 -25.48
N ALA A 152 -24.22 5.70 -24.95
CA ALA A 152 -24.10 6.23 -23.60
C ALA A 152 -24.00 5.12 -22.54
N LYS A 153 -24.79 4.04 -22.70
CA LYS A 153 -24.70 2.88 -21.82
C LYS A 153 -23.36 2.15 -21.96
N LYS A 154 -22.86 1.94 -23.18
CA LYS A 154 -21.56 1.32 -23.43
C LYS A 154 -20.43 2.11 -22.77
N ASP A 155 -20.41 3.43 -22.96
CA ASP A 155 -19.41 4.33 -22.37
C ASP A 155 -19.45 4.28 -20.83
N TYR A 156 -20.65 4.20 -20.25
CA TYR A 156 -20.82 4.01 -18.81
C TYR A 156 -20.28 2.66 -18.33
N ASP A 157 -20.68 1.56 -18.99
CA ASP A 157 -20.29 0.20 -18.61
C ASP A 157 -18.76 0.01 -18.75
N GLU A 158 -18.13 0.61 -19.77
CA GLU A 158 -16.68 0.69 -19.93
C GLU A 158 -16.03 1.49 -18.78
N ALA A 159 -16.55 2.67 -18.45
CA ALA A 159 -16.00 3.53 -17.40
C ALA A 159 -16.08 2.92 -16.00
N VAL A 160 -17.06 2.06 -15.73
CA VAL A 160 -17.23 1.36 -14.44
C VAL A 160 -16.67 -0.07 -14.45
N GLY A 161 -16.03 -0.51 -15.53
CA GLY A 161 -15.38 -1.81 -15.65
C GLY A 161 -16.34 -3.00 -15.64
N LYS A 162 -17.54 -2.85 -16.19
CA LYS A 162 -18.60 -3.88 -16.24
C LYS A 162 -18.60 -4.74 -17.50
N GLU A 163 -17.60 -4.65 -18.36
CA GLU A 163 -17.50 -5.54 -19.53
C GLU A 163 -17.10 -6.98 -19.13
N GLN A 164 -18.12 -7.85 -19.02
CA GLN A 164 -18.05 -9.29 -19.29
C GLN A 164 -19.30 -9.70 -20.09
#